data_AF-A0AAU1CXV5-F1
#
_entry.id   AF-A0AAU1CXV5-F1
#
_cell.length_a   1.000
_cell.length_b   1.000
_cell.length_c   1.000
_cell.angle_alpha   90.00
_cell.angle_beta   90.00
_cell.angle_gamma   90.00
#
_symmetry.space_group_name_H-M   'P 1'
#
loop_
_entity.id
_entity.type
_entity.pdbx_description
1 polymer ?
#
loop_
_entity_poly.entity_id
_entity_poly.type
_entity_poly.pdbx_seq_one_letter_code
_entity_poly.pdbx_strand_id
1 'polypeptide(L)'
;MTTDSLTVEAGAEPVRRDWLLYAGMGAVGLAAAASSYAALQDLAVRTGWWKGLSWLLPLTIDAYAMTAVRVWLGKSTRNSHARAWAKANAIGAIVLSVAGNAVDHAIAANVLPVRWPLIVAVSAVPPIVLGLLVHMAHLRTLSPADGQEGGTPAANDRQQAPPDRSVAPPPPAPPKPPAADKPKQPRRPANGSGKRQELPPGKTDNELIAAARERAAAGQDPSATWLIKTYGIGTSRAARIREAAKTQPAPEPQNVAELALAGGEG
;
A
#
# COMPACT_ATOMS: atom_id res chain seq x y z
N MET A 1 -37.41 63.79 -40.53
CA MET A 1 -36.86 63.17 -39.31
C MET A 1 -37.00 61.66 -39.53
N THR A 2 -35.97 61.07 -40.13
CA THR A 2 -36.00 59.72 -40.73
C THR A 2 -35.30 58.77 -39.78
N THR A 3 -36.04 57.84 -39.19
CA THR A 3 -35.50 56.76 -38.34
C THR A 3 -35.17 55.58 -39.23
N ASP A 4 -33.89 55.42 -39.55
CA ASP A 4 -33.36 54.25 -40.24
C ASP A 4 -33.09 53.15 -39.21
N SER A 5 -33.82 52.04 -39.33
CA SER A 5 -33.76 50.91 -38.40
C SER A 5 -32.79 49.88 -38.96
N LEU A 6 -31.49 49.99 -38.62
CA LEU A 6 -30.51 48.97 -38.96
C LEU A 6 -30.76 47.72 -38.11
N THR A 7 -31.49 46.77 -38.68
CA THR A 7 -31.54 45.37 -38.26
C THR A 7 -30.15 44.76 -38.38
N VAL A 8 -29.45 44.63 -37.26
CA VAL A 8 -28.23 43.82 -37.15
C VAL A 8 -28.65 42.35 -37.12
N GLU A 9 -28.73 41.74 -38.29
CA GLU A 9 -28.77 40.27 -38.45
C GLU A 9 -27.41 39.71 -38.00
N ALA A 10 -27.36 39.31 -36.73
CA ALA A 10 -26.23 38.56 -36.18
C ALA A 10 -26.25 37.14 -36.76
N GLY A 11 -25.67 36.98 -37.95
CA GLY A 11 -25.36 35.69 -38.54
C GLY A 11 -24.42 34.91 -37.63
N ALA A 12 -24.97 33.97 -36.86
CA ALA A 12 -24.18 32.97 -36.16
C ALA A 12 -23.59 32.01 -37.21
N GLU A 13 -22.39 32.32 -37.69
CA GLU A 13 -21.58 31.39 -38.48
C GLU A 13 -21.46 30.06 -37.73
N PRO A 14 -21.88 28.93 -38.30
CA PRO A 14 -21.71 27.64 -37.66
C PRO A 14 -20.21 27.40 -37.49
N VAL A 15 -19.77 27.21 -36.24
CA VAL A 15 -18.39 26.78 -35.93
C VAL A 15 -18.08 25.56 -36.78
N ARG A 16 -17.31 25.73 -37.87
CA ARG A 16 -16.80 24.61 -38.66
C ARG A 16 -15.95 23.80 -37.69
N ARG A 17 -16.46 22.65 -37.26
CA ARG A 17 -15.67 21.69 -36.49
C ARG A 17 -14.43 21.40 -37.33
N ASP A 18 -13.25 21.70 -36.79
CA ASP A 18 -11.96 21.48 -37.43
C ASP A 18 -11.68 19.98 -37.55
N TRP A 19 -12.45 19.30 -38.39
CA TRP A 19 -12.43 17.84 -38.53
C TRP A 19 -11.07 17.37 -39.02
N LEU A 20 -10.36 18.16 -39.83
CA LEU A 20 -8.99 17.87 -40.25
C LEU A 20 -8.04 17.87 -39.06
N LEU A 21 -8.19 18.83 -38.13
CA LEU A 21 -7.37 18.88 -36.93
C LEU A 21 -7.64 17.67 -36.04
N TYR A 22 -8.91 17.31 -35.84
CA TYR A 22 -9.26 16.11 -35.06
C TYR A 22 -8.80 14.81 -35.73
N ALA A 23 -8.93 14.70 -37.06
CA ALA A 23 -8.46 13.54 -37.82
C ALA A 23 -6.93 13.44 -37.78
N GLY A 24 -6.22 14.55 -37.99
CA GLY A 24 -4.76 14.62 -37.90
C GLY A 24 -4.26 14.30 -36.50
N MET A 25 -4.88 14.86 -35.46
CA MET A 25 -4.55 14.56 -34.06
C MET A 25 -4.83 13.09 -33.73
N GLY A 26 -5.91 12.51 -34.24
CA GLY A 26 -6.22 11.09 -34.10
C GLY A 26 -5.18 10.19 -34.78
N ALA A 27 -4.78 10.52 -36.01
CA ALA A 27 -3.79 9.78 -36.76
C ALA A 27 -2.39 9.82 -36.09
N VAL A 28 -1.93 11.02 -35.69
CA VAL A 28 -0.66 11.19 -34.97
C VAL A 28 -0.70 10.46 -33.63
N GLY A 29 -1.82 10.57 -32.89
CA GLY A 29 -2.00 9.88 -31.62
C GLY A 29 -1.95 8.36 -31.76
N LEU A 30 -2.59 7.79 -32.79
CA LEU A 30 -2.56 6.36 -33.06
C LEU A 30 -1.15 5.87 -33.46
N ALA A 31 -0.47 6.62 -34.33
CA ALA A 31 0.90 6.30 -34.72
C ALA A 31 1.86 6.34 -33.52
N ALA A 32 1.74 7.37 -32.67
CA ALA A 32 2.52 7.48 -31.44
C ALA A 32 2.23 6.33 -30.46
N ALA A 33 0.96 5.97 -30.28
CA ALA A 33 0.55 4.85 -29.42
C ALA A 33 1.07 3.51 -29.94
N ALA A 34 0.95 3.23 -31.24
CA ALA A 34 1.45 2.00 -31.85
C ALA A 34 2.98 1.88 -31.75
N SER A 35 3.70 2.97 -31.99
CA SER A 35 5.16 3.03 -31.83
C SER A 35 5.57 2.80 -30.38
N SER A 36 4.93 3.49 -29.42
CA SER A 36 5.22 3.32 -28.00
C SER A 36 4.87 1.92 -27.49
N TYR A 37 3.77 1.34 -27.98
CA TYR A 37 3.36 -0.02 -27.65
C TYR A 37 4.44 -1.03 -28.05
N ALA A 38 4.96 -0.91 -29.28
CA ALA A 38 5.97 -1.82 -29.80
C ALA A 38 7.27 -1.75 -28.97
N ALA A 39 7.76 -0.54 -28.68
CA ALA A 39 8.98 -0.36 -27.90
C ALA A 39 8.82 -0.83 -26.44
N LEU A 40 7.69 -0.56 -25.78
CA LEU A 40 7.43 -1.08 -24.43
C LEU A 40 7.27 -2.60 -24.41
N GLN A 41 6.63 -3.19 -25.41
CA GLN A 41 6.53 -4.64 -25.53
C GLN A 41 7.91 -5.29 -25.73
N ASP A 42 8.76 -4.70 -26.58
CA ASP A 42 10.12 -5.18 -26.81
C ASP A 42 10.97 -5.04 -25.53
N LEU A 43 10.84 -3.93 -24.80
CA LEU A 43 11.46 -3.73 -23.50
C LEU A 43 11.08 -4.83 -22.49
N ALA A 44 9.81 -5.22 -22.43
CA ALA A 44 9.36 -6.31 -21.57
C ALA A 44 10.03 -7.64 -21.96
N VAL A 45 10.11 -7.95 -23.26
CA VAL A 45 10.80 -9.15 -23.74
C VAL A 45 12.29 -9.11 -23.38
N ARG A 46 12.97 -7.99 -23.61
CA ARG A 46 14.40 -7.79 -23.29
C ARG A 46 14.69 -7.86 -21.79
N THR A 47 13.72 -7.50 -20.94
CA THR A 47 13.83 -7.64 -19.47
C THR A 47 13.40 -9.00 -18.94
N GLY A 48 13.19 -9.99 -19.82
CA GLY A 48 12.99 -11.38 -19.42
C GLY A 48 11.53 -11.77 -19.18
N TRP A 49 10.57 -10.95 -19.60
CA TRP A 49 9.16 -11.35 -19.55
C TRP A 49 8.87 -12.43 -20.60
N TRP A 50 7.91 -13.30 -20.29
CA TRP A 50 7.41 -14.25 -21.28
C TRP A 50 6.75 -13.50 -22.45
N LYS A 51 7.08 -13.89 -23.69
CA LYS A 51 6.62 -13.21 -24.91
C LYS A 51 5.08 -13.13 -25.02
N GLY A 52 4.36 -14.10 -24.48
CA GLY A 52 2.90 -14.08 -24.46
C GLY A 52 2.28 -13.12 -23.43
N LEU A 53 3.07 -12.62 -22.48
CA LEU A 53 2.64 -11.66 -21.45
C LEU A 53 3.27 -10.26 -21.62
N SER A 54 4.24 -10.09 -22.53
CA SER A 54 4.96 -8.81 -22.69
C SER A 54 4.06 -7.64 -23.08
N TRP A 55 2.94 -7.92 -23.76
CA TRP A 55 1.94 -6.92 -24.15
C TRP A 55 1.20 -6.29 -22.95
N LEU A 56 1.25 -6.91 -21.76
CA LEU A 56 0.61 -6.33 -20.57
C LEU A 56 1.34 -5.09 -20.07
N LEU A 57 2.65 -4.95 -20.32
CA LEU A 57 3.39 -3.76 -19.91
C LEU A 57 2.85 -2.48 -20.56
N PRO A 58 2.81 -2.36 -21.90
CA PRO A 58 2.24 -1.18 -22.55
C PRO A 58 0.76 -1.01 -22.19
N LEU A 59 -0.02 -2.10 -22.16
CA LEU A 59 -1.45 -2.01 -21.82
C LEU A 59 -1.67 -1.38 -20.43
N THR A 60 -0.87 -1.77 -19.44
CA THR A 60 -1.01 -1.27 -18.07
C THR A 60 -0.70 0.22 -17.98
N ILE A 61 0.33 0.68 -18.70
CA ILE A 61 0.71 2.09 -18.77
C ILE A 61 -0.39 2.90 -19.49
N ASP A 62 -0.88 2.40 -20.62
CA ASP A 62 -1.90 3.09 -21.43
C ASP A 62 -3.24 3.18 -20.71
N ALA A 63 -3.70 2.08 -20.11
CA ALA A 63 -4.93 2.06 -19.32
C ALA A 63 -4.84 3.05 -18.15
N TYR A 64 -3.68 3.14 -17.50
CA TYR A 64 -3.43 4.10 -16.45
C TYR A 64 -3.46 5.55 -16.96
N ALA A 65 -2.74 5.84 -18.04
CA ALA A 65 -2.68 7.17 -18.65
C ALA A 65 -4.10 7.63 -19.07
N MET A 66 -4.86 6.77 -19.74
CA MET A 66 -6.24 7.07 -20.14
C MET A 66 -7.14 7.35 -18.94
N THR A 67 -7.01 6.56 -17.86
CA THR A 67 -7.79 6.77 -16.64
C THR A 67 -7.42 8.09 -15.99
N ALA A 68 -6.13 8.39 -15.82
CA ALA A 68 -5.64 9.63 -15.23
C ALA A 68 -6.06 10.87 -16.05
N VAL A 69 -5.93 10.83 -17.38
CA VAL A 69 -6.38 11.90 -18.29
C VAL A 69 -7.89 12.08 -18.18
N ARG A 70 -8.68 11.00 -18.17
CA ARG A 70 -10.13 11.06 -17.98
C ARG A 70 -10.51 11.69 -16.65
N VAL A 71 -9.77 11.42 -15.58
CA VAL A 71 -10.01 12.06 -14.28
C VAL A 71 -9.65 13.54 -14.31
N TRP A 72 -8.52 13.88 -14.91
CA TRP A 72 -8.02 15.25 -14.98
C TRP A 72 -8.89 16.18 -15.85
N LEU A 73 -9.34 15.69 -17.00
CA LEU A 73 -10.14 16.47 -17.97
C LEU A 73 -11.66 16.28 -17.79
N GLY A 74 -12.08 15.32 -16.97
CA GLY A 74 -13.49 15.03 -16.74
C GLY A 74 -14.21 16.14 -15.99
N LYS A 75 -15.29 16.67 -16.57
CA LYS A 75 -16.19 17.67 -15.95
C LYS A 75 -16.82 17.21 -14.62
N SER A 76 -16.79 15.89 -14.35
CA SER A 76 -17.32 15.28 -13.11
C SER A 76 -16.37 15.39 -11.91
N THR A 77 -15.09 15.74 -12.11
CA THR A 77 -14.11 15.84 -11.02
C THR A 77 -14.22 17.23 -10.37
N ARG A 78 -15.12 17.39 -9.39
CA ARG A 78 -15.35 18.66 -8.67
C ARG A 78 -14.28 19.00 -7.63
N ASN A 79 -13.53 18.02 -7.15
CA ASN A 79 -12.45 18.21 -6.17
C ASN A 79 -11.15 18.65 -6.87
N SER A 80 -10.67 19.86 -6.56
CA SER A 80 -9.45 20.45 -7.13
C SER A 80 -8.18 19.65 -6.79
N HIS A 81 -8.11 19.06 -5.60
CA HIS A 81 -6.99 18.22 -5.17
C HIS A 81 -6.94 16.91 -5.97
N ALA A 82 -8.09 16.24 -6.15
CA ALA A 82 -8.17 15.05 -6.98
C ALA A 82 -7.79 15.33 -8.44
N ARG A 83 -8.15 16.51 -8.96
CA ARG A 83 -7.79 16.94 -10.32
C ARG A 83 -6.29 17.23 -10.46
N ALA A 84 -5.66 17.86 -9.46
CA ALA A 84 -4.22 18.11 -9.44
C ALA A 84 -3.43 16.80 -9.35
N TRP A 85 -3.88 15.87 -8.50
CA TRP A 85 -3.27 14.53 -8.38
C TRP A 85 -3.40 13.73 -9.68
N ALA A 86 -4.58 13.75 -10.32
CA ALA A 86 -4.78 13.12 -11.62
C ALA A 86 -3.92 13.75 -12.73
N LYS A 87 -3.73 15.08 -12.72
CA LYS A 87 -2.81 15.77 -13.64
C LYS A 87 -1.37 15.29 -13.46
N ALA A 88 -0.88 15.25 -12.22
CA ALA A 88 0.47 14.79 -11.91
C ALA A 88 0.68 13.34 -12.39
N ASN A 89 -0.33 12.49 -12.20
CA ASN A 89 -0.29 11.10 -12.63
C ASN A 89 -0.39 10.92 -14.15
N ALA A 90 -1.20 11.74 -14.85
CA ALA A 90 -1.24 11.75 -16.31
C ALA A 90 0.13 12.15 -16.89
N ILE A 91 0.75 13.19 -16.34
CA ILE A 91 2.11 13.61 -16.73
C ILE A 91 3.12 12.50 -16.41
N GLY A 92 3.05 11.91 -15.21
CA GLY A 92 3.90 10.80 -14.82
C GLY A 92 3.81 9.59 -15.75
N ALA A 93 2.59 9.24 -16.20
CA ALA A 93 2.38 8.16 -17.16
C ALA A 93 2.99 8.48 -18.54
N ILE A 94 2.87 9.72 -19.01
CA ILE A 94 3.51 10.19 -20.25
C ILE A 94 5.04 10.09 -20.13
N VAL A 95 5.60 10.59 -19.03
CA VAL A 95 7.04 10.52 -18.77
C VAL A 95 7.53 9.07 -18.70
N LEU A 96 6.76 8.20 -18.04
CA LEU A 96 7.08 6.77 -17.95
C LEU A 96 7.06 6.10 -19.33
N SER A 97 6.08 6.41 -20.18
CA SER A 97 6.00 5.92 -21.56
C SER A 97 7.21 6.37 -22.39
N VAL A 98 7.53 7.67 -22.37
CA VAL A 98 8.70 8.23 -23.08
C VAL A 98 10.00 7.62 -22.57
N ALA A 99 10.15 7.48 -21.25
CA ALA A 99 11.33 6.86 -20.65
C ALA A 99 11.47 5.39 -21.05
N GLY A 100 10.37 4.63 -21.06
CA GLY A 100 10.37 3.25 -21.53
C GLY A 100 10.82 3.11 -22.99
N ASN A 101 10.31 3.97 -23.87
CA ASN A 101 10.75 4.01 -25.27
C ASN A 101 12.24 4.35 -25.40
N ALA A 102 12.72 5.35 -24.65
CA ALA A 102 14.13 5.74 -24.67
C ALA A 102 15.05 4.62 -24.17
N VAL A 103 14.64 3.91 -23.11
CA VAL A 103 15.36 2.77 -22.55
C VAL A 103 15.41 1.62 -23.55
N ASP A 104 14.29 1.29 -24.20
CA ASP A 104 14.25 0.26 -25.24
C ASP A 104 15.24 0.55 -26.37
N HIS A 105 15.18 1.76 -26.93
CA HIS A 105 16.11 2.18 -27.98
C HIS A 105 17.57 2.21 -27.50
N ALA A 106 17.84 2.62 -26.26
CA ALA A 106 19.18 2.61 -25.69
C ALA A 106 19.74 1.18 -25.55
N ILE A 107 18.89 0.20 -25.21
CA ILE A 107 19.27 -1.22 -25.17
C ILE A 107 19.50 -1.74 -26.59
N ALA A 108 18.60 -1.43 -27.53
CA ALA A 108 18.73 -1.83 -28.93
C ALA A 108 20.01 -1.26 -29.59
N ALA A 109 20.41 -0.05 -29.21
CA ALA A 109 21.64 0.59 -29.64
C ALA A 109 22.90 0.10 -28.88
N ASN A 110 22.77 -0.86 -27.95
CA ASN A 110 23.84 -1.34 -27.08
C ASN A 110 24.50 -0.27 -26.20
N VAL A 111 23.79 0.84 -25.94
CA VAL A 111 24.24 1.92 -25.05
C VAL A 111 23.95 1.58 -23.59
N LEU A 112 22.86 0.85 -23.34
CA LEU A 112 22.42 0.47 -21.99
C LEU A 112 22.34 -1.06 -21.85
N PRO A 113 23.16 -1.69 -20.99
CA PRO A 113 23.06 -3.13 -20.74
C PRO A 113 21.83 -3.44 -19.88
N VAL A 114 21.16 -4.55 -20.19
CA VAL A 114 20.09 -5.08 -19.34
C VAL A 114 20.70 -5.70 -18.09
N ARG A 115 20.43 -5.09 -16.94
CA ARG A 115 20.92 -5.52 -15.62
C ARG A 115 19.74 -5.72 -14.68
N TRP A 116 19.96 -6.44 -13.58
CA TRP A 116 18.93 -6.73 -12.59
C TRP A 116 18.10 -5.51 -12.13
N PRO A 117 18.63 -4.28 -11.97
CA PRO A 117 17.82 -3.15 -11.53
C PRO A 117 16.75 -2.78 -12.54
N LEU A 118 17.08 -2.86 -13.84
CA LEU A 118 16.15 -2.56 -14.92
C LEU A 118 15.04 -3.61 -14.98
N ILE A 119 15.39 -4.88 -14.84
CA ILE A 119 14.42 -5.99 -14.81
C ILE A 119 13.42 -5.78 -13.67
N VAL A 120 13.90 -5.46 -12.47
CA VAL A 120 13.05 -5.18 -11.30
C VAL A 120 12.18 -3.95 -11.54
N ALA A 121 12.74 -2.87 -12.08
CA ALA A 121 12.01 -1.63 -12.35
C ALA A 121 10.86 -1.86 -13.34
N VAL A 122 11.12 -2.54 -14.46
CA VAL A 122 10.09 -2.86 -15.46
C VAL A 122 9.03 -3.80 -14.88
N SER A 123 9.45 -4.79 -14.09
CA SER A 123 8.54 -5.74 -13.44
C SER A 123 7.68 -5.11 -12.34
N ALA A 124 8.13 -3.99 -11.75
CA ALA A 124 7.39 -3.25 -10.73
C ALA A 124 6.31 -2.33 -11.32
N VAL A 125 6.31 -2.07 -12.63
CA VAL A 125 5.33 -1.15 -13.25
C VAL A 125 3.88 -1.59 -13.00
N PRO A 126 3.46 -2.85 -13.27
CA PRO A 126 2.08 -3.26 -13.01
C PRO A 126 1.60 -3.10 -11.56
N PRO A 127 2.34 -3.58 -10.53
CA PRO A 127 1.89 -3.41 -9.15
C PRO A 127 1.86 -1.95 -8.70
N ILE A 128 2.80 -1.11 -9.18
CA ILE A 128 2.79 0.33 -8.88
C ILE A 128 1.55 1.00 -9.49
N VAL A 129 1.27 0.73 -10.77
CA VAL A 129 0.09 1.27 -11.46
C VAL A 129 -1.21 0.87 -10.77
N LEU A 130 -1.31 -0.38 -10.32
CA LEU A 130 -2.47 -0.84 -9.56
C LEU A 130 -2.64 -0.06 -8.25
N GLY A 131 -1.55 0.13 -7.49
CA GLY A 131 -1.58 0.93 -6.25
C GLY A 131 -2.03 2.37 -6.50
N LEU A 132 -1.55 2.99 -7.59
CA LEU A 132 -1.95 4.33 -7.98
C LEU A 132 -3.43 4.41 -8.38
N LEU A 133 -3.95 3.42 -9.11
CA LEU A 133 -5.37 3.34 -9.45
C LEU A 133 -6.26 3.21 -8.21
N VAL A 134 -5.88 2.37 -7.25
CA VAL A 134 -6.58 2.22 -5.97
C VAL A 134 -6.60 3.54 -5.21
N HIS A 135 -5.47 4.22 -5.13
CA HIS A 135 -5.40 5.54 -4.48
C HIS A 135 -6.28 6.57 -5.20
N MET A 136 -6.29 6.57 -6.53
CA MET A 136 -7.16 7.47 -7.30
C MET A 136 -8.64 7.18 -7.07
N ALA A 137 -9.02 5.91 -7.01
CA ALA A 137 -10.39 5.50 -6.72
C ALA A 137 -10.81 6.00 -5.33
N HIS A 138 -9.94 5.83 -4.34
CA HIS A 138 -10.17 6.34 -2.99
C HIS A 138 -10.34 7.87 -2.95
N LEU A 139 -9.44 8.63 -3.60
CA LEU A 139 -9.54 10.09 -3.69
C LEU A 139 -10.84 10.58 -4.35
N ARG A 140 -11.42 9.79 -5.26
CA ARG A 140 -12.70 10.12 -5.89
C ARG A 140 -13.91 9.84 -5.01
N THR A 141 -13.78 8.94 -4.05
CA THR A 141 -14.85 8.62 -3.09
C THR A 141 -14.89 9.55 -1.88
N LEU A 142 -13.79 10.26 -1.60
CA LEU A 142 -13.76 11.29 -0.56
C LEU A 142 -14.68 12.44 -0.98
N SER A 143 -15.73 12.69 -0.20
CA SER A 143 -16.62 13.82 -0.46
C SER A 143 -15.88 15.12 -0.18
N PRO A 144 -16.20 16.25 -0.87
CA PRO A 144 -15.58 17.54 -0.58
C PRO A 144 -15.72 18.01 0.87
N ALA A 145 -16.68 17.44 1.62
CA ALA A 145 -16.88 17.67 3.05
C ALA A 145 -15.84 16.99 3.96
N ASP A 146 -15.15 15.95 3.46
CA ASP A 146 -14.17 15.18 4.24
C ASP A 146 -12.74 15.77 4.14
N GLY A 147 -12.57 16.86 3.37
CA GLY A 147 -11.28 17.47 3.04
C GLY A 147 -10.83 18.61 3.96
N GLN A 148 -11.59 18.94 5.00
CA GLN A 148 -11.22 19.92 6.03
C GLN A 148 -10.96 19.25 7.40
N GLU A 149 -10.23 18.13 7.43
CA GLU A 149 -9.62 17.66 8.68
C GLU A 149 -8.12 17.38 8.47
N GLY A 150 -7.40 18.46 8.16
CA GLY A 150 -5.98 18.59 8.47
C GLY A 150 -5.83 19.40 9.76
N GLY A 151 -5.98 18.75 10.91
CA GLY A 151 -5.79 19.41 12.21
C GLY A 151 -5.96 18.50 13.41
N THR A 152 -4.87 17.89 13.87
CA THR A 152 -4.65 17.26 15.20
C THR A 152 -5.15 15.82 15.36
N PRO A 153 -4.32 14.88 15.87
CA PRO A 153 -4.80 13.60 16.35
C PRO A 153 -5.60 13.84 17.65
N ALA A 154 -6.91 14.06 17.51
CA ALA A 154 -7.81 14.08 18.64
C ALA A 154 -7.91 12.65 19.20
N ALA A 155 -7.43 12.52 20.43
CA ALA A 155 -7.58 11.35 21.28
C ALA A 155 -9.04 10.88 21.26
N ASN A 156 -9.19 9.58 21.11
CA ASN A 156 -10.46 8.88 21.08
C ASN A 156 -10.99 8.75 22.52
N ASP A 157 -11.42 9.85 23.13
CA ASP A 157 -12.19 9.85 24.38
C ASP A 157 -13.67 10.07 24.06
N ARG A 158 -14.31 8.99 23.61
CA ARG A 158 -15.75 8.80 23.78
C ARG A 158 -15.98 7.52 24.59
N GLN A 159 -15.61 7.61 25.86
CA GLN A 159 -16.22 6.79 26.91
C GLN A 159 -17.72 7.11 26.89
N GLN A 160 -18.52 6.15 26.46
CA GLN A 160 -19.96 6.17 26.62
C GLN A 160 -20.27 6.23 28.13
N ALA A 161 -20.86 7.32 28.60
CA ALA A 161 -21.41 7.44 29.93
C ALA A 161 -22.87 6.94 29.92
N PRO A 162 -23.24 5.91 30.70
CA PRO A 162 -24.63 5.52 30.91
C PRO A 162 -25.39 6.55 31.77
N PRO A 163 -26.73 6.61 31.67
CA PRO A 163 -27.54 7.73 32.17
C PRO A 163 -27.75 7.72 33.70
N ASP A 164 -27.82 8.95 34.20
CA ASP A 164 -28.51 9.48 35.39
C ASP A 164 -28.97 8.48 36.49
N ARG A 165 -28.31 8.53 37.65
CA ARG A 165 -28.77 7.88 38.90
C ARG A 165 -29.35 8.92 39.84
N SER A 166 -30.67 8.97 39.91
CA SER A 166 -31.43 9.52 41.04
C SER A 166 -31.37 8.57 42.26
N VAL A 167 -31.41 9.15 43.46
CA VAL A 167 -31.05 8.59 44.77
C VAL A 167 -32.21 7.81 45.43
N ALA A 168 -31.95 6.59 45.94
CA ALA A 168 -32.64 5.93 47.08
C ALA A 168 -31.93 4.60 47.50
N PRO A 169 -32.06 4.10 48.76
CA PRO A 169 -31.06 3.32 49.51
C PRO A 169 -31.09 1.76 49.33
N PRO A 170 -30.08 1.01 49.84
CA PRO A 170 -29.80 -0.39 49.45
C PRO A 170 -30.48 -1.44 50.35
N PRO A 171 -30.76 -2.65 49.83
CA PRO A 171 -30.33 -3.89 50.51
C PRO A 171 -29.96 -5.06 49.54
N PRO A 172 -29.58 -6.26 50.05
CA PRO A 172 -28.25 -6.86 50.06
C PRO A 172 -27.88 -7.73 48.83
N ALA A 173 -26.60 -8.08 48.72
CA ALA A 173 -25.97 -8.87 47.64
C ALA A 173 -26.16 -10.41 47.82
N PRO A 174 -25.74 -11.28 46.86
CA PRO A 174 -26.56 -12.34 46.26
C PRO A 174 -26.17 -13.79 46.66
N PRO A 175 -26.91 -14.83 46.23
CA PRO A 175 -26.33 -16.16 46.06
C PRO A 175 -26.00 -16.48 44.60
N LYS A 176 -24.75 -16.87 44.35
CA LYS A 176 -24.27 -17.49 43.10
C LYS A 176 -24.98 -18.82 42.82
N PRO A 177 -25.22 -19.17 41.54
CA PRO A 177 -25.24 -20.57 41.13
C PRO A 177 -23.96 -21.01 40.39
N PRO A 178 -23.66 -22.32 40.37
CA PRO A 178 -22.34 -22.88 40.11
C PRO A 178 -22.09 -23.21 38.62
N ALA A 179 -20.81 -23.46 38.34
CA ALA A 179 -20.28 -23.92 37.07
C ALA A 179 -20.77 -25.32 36.66
N ALA A 180 -21.00 -25.50 35.35
CA ALA A 180 -20.90 -26.72 34.53
C ALA A 180 -21.44 -26.36 33.14
N ASP A 181 -20.98 -26.79 31.98
CA ASP A 181 -19.91 -27.69 31.54
C ASP A 181 -19.61 -27.34 30.06
N LYS A 182 -18.34 -27.43 29.64
CA LYS A 182 -17.96 -27.58 28.21
C LYS A 182 -18.19 -29.06 27.82
N PRO A 183 -18.16 -29.56 26.55
CA PRO A 183 -17.56 -28.96 25.33
C PRO A 183 -18.26 -29.29 23.98
N LYS A 184 -17.81 -28.67 22.87
CA LYS A 184 -17.46 -29.33 21.58
C LYS A 184 -17.03 -28.32 20.49
N GLN A 185 -15.76 -28.34 20.13
CA GLN A 185 -15.23 -28.02 18.78
C GLN A 185 -15.44 -29.26 17.86
N PRO A 186 -15.27 -29.25 16.51
CA PRO A 186 -14.24 -28.53 15.74
C PRO A 186 -14.56 -28.13 14.26
N ARG A 187 -13.51 -27.61 13.56
CA ARG A 187 -13.20 -27.58 12.09
C ARG A 187 -13.47 -26.27 11.34
N ARG A 188 -12.60 -25.74 10.45
CA ARG A 188 -11.19 -25.95 10.02
C ARG A 188 -10.80 -24.73 9.08
N PRO A 189 -9.69 -24.67 8.32
CA PRO A 189 -8.73 -23.55 8.39
C PRO A 189 -8.52 -22.79 7.04
N ALA A 190 -7.72 -21.71 7.06
CA ALA A 190 -6.94 -21.23 5.92
C ALA A 190 -5.73 -20.45 6.49
N ASN A 191 -4.53 -21.02 6.59
CA ASN A 191 -3.53 -21.25 5.54
C ASN A 191 -3.23 -20.03 4.66
N GLY A 192 -2.01 -19.48 4.78
CA GLY A 192 -1.53 -18.35 3.98
C GLY A 192 -0.20 -17.80 4.50
N SER A 193 0.87 -18.51 4.17
CA SER A 193 2.29 -18.28 4.49
C SER A 193 2.84 -16.89 4.12
N GLY A 194 3.30 -16.12 5.10
CA GLY A 194 4.18 -14.97 4.91
C GLY A 194 5.65 -15.36 5.10
N LYS A 195 6.44 -15.35 4.01
CA LYS A 195 7.88 -15.57 4.05
C LYS A 195 8.58 -14.43 4.82
N ARG A 196 9.53 -14.90 5.63
CA ARG A 196 10.47 -14.26 6.56
C ARG A 196 11.29 -13.15 5.87
N GLN A 197 11.17 -11.92 6.36
CA GLN A 197 12.15 -10.87 6.10
C GLN A 197 13.07 -10.76 7.33
N GLU A 198 14.32 -11.18 7.16
CA GLU A 198 15.40 -10.99 8.12
C GLU A 198 15.97 -9.58 7.95
N LEU A 199 15.97 -8.81 9.04
CA LEU A 199 16.67 -7.54 9.20
C LEU A 199 17.28 -7.53 10.62
N PRO A 200 18.61 -7.46 10.79
CA PRO A 200 19.26 -7.06 12.05
C PRO A 200 19.76 -5.60 11.99
N PRO A 201 20.03 -4.91 13.12
CA PRO A 201 20.09 -5.38 14.51
C PRO A 201 19.09 -4.64 15.43
N GLY A 202 18.12 -5.38 15.93
CA GLY A 202 17.40 -5.10 17.18
C GLY A 202 17.33 -6.43 17.92
N LYS A 203 17.49 -6.41 19.26
CA LYS A 203 17.67 -7.58 20.16
C LYS A 203 17.21 -8.91 19.55
N THR A 204 18.12 -9.88 19.52
CA THR A 204 17.86 -11.19 18.90
C THR A 204 16.63 -11.85 19.52
N ASP A 205 15.95 -12.74 18.79
CA ASP A 205 14.77 -13.44 19.33
C ASP A 205 15.08 -14.15 20.64
N ASN A 206 16.31 -14.66 20.81
CA ASN A 206 16.77 -15.29 22.05
C ASN A 206 16.83 -14.31 23.23
N GLU A 207 17.29 -13.08 23.03
CA GLU A 207 17.31 -12.04 24.06
C GLU A 207 15.89 -11.60 24.46
N LEU A 208 14.98 -11.53 23.49
CA LEU A 208 13.58 -11.18 23.75
C LEU A 208 12.82 -12.29 24.49
N ILE A 209 13.15 -13.56 24.20
CA ILE A 209 12.65 -14.72 24.94
C ILE A 209 13.19 -14.69 26.37
N ALA A 210 14.48 -14.39 26.58
CA ALA A 210 15.07 -14.27 27.90
C ALA A 210 14.40 -13.15 28.72
N ALA A 211 14.20 -11.96 28.13
CA ALA A 211 13.53 -10.84 28.79
C ALA A 211 12.06 -11.13 29.13
N ALA A 212 11.35 -11.86 28.26
CA ALA A 212 9.99 -12.30 28.53
C ALA A 212 9.92 -13.28 29.73
N ARG A 213 10.93 -14.15 29.89
CA ARG A 213 11.02 -15.08 31.01
C ARG A 213 11.35 -14.39 32.33
N GLU A 214 12.29 -13.46 32.33
CA GLU A 214 12.64 -12.68 33.53
C GLU A 214 11.40 -11.97 34.10
N ARG A 215 10.57 -11.40 33.21
CA ARG A 215 9.30 -10.78 33.58
C ARG A 215 8.29 -11.78 34.16
N ALA A 216 8.20 -12.97 33.56
CA ALA A 216 7.36 -14.04 34.07
C ALA A 216 7.83 -14.53 35.47
N ALA A 217 9.14 -14.63 35.67
CA ALA A 217 9.74 -14.99 36.96
C ALA A 217 9.49 -13.92 38.04
N ALA A 218 9.40 -12.64 37.65
CA ALA A 218 8.96 -11.55 38.50
C ALA A 218 7.43 -11.53 38.77
N GLY A 219 6.70 -12.56 38.36
CA GLY A 219 5.25 -12.70 38.57
C GLY A 219 4.39 -11.81 37.67
N GLN A 220 4.97 -11.19 36.64
CA GLN A 220 4.27 -10.33 35.69
C GLN A 220 3.99 -11.07 34.38
N ASP A 221 2.80 -10.88 33.78
CA ASP A 221 2.46 -11.54 32.52
C ASP A 221 3.27 -10.94 31.34
N PRO A 222 4.11 -11.72 30.64
CA PRO A 222 4.79 -11.29 29.42
C PRO A 222 3.81 -11.31 28.24
N SER A 223 2.87 -10.37 28.23
CA SER A 223 1.89 -10.27 27.14
C SER A 223 2.57 -9.89 25.81
N ALA A 224 1.99 -10.33 24.69
CA ALA A 224 2.46 -9.95 23.36
C ALA A 224 2.40 -8.43 23.17
N THR A 225 1.41 -7.77 23.75
CA THR A 225 1.25 -6.30 23.75
C THR A 225 2.42 -5.60 24.46
N TRP A 226 2.92 -6.15 25.57
CA TRP A 226 4.09 -5.61 26.26
C TRP A 226 5.35 -5.73 25.39
N LEU A 227 5.59 -6.88 24.78
CA LEU A 227 6.75 -7.08 23.88
C LEU A 227 6.76 -6.10 22.69
N ILE A 228 5.58 -5.84 22.11
CA ILE A 228 5.42 -4.87 21.02
C ILE A 228 5.76 -3.46 21.51
N LYS A 229 5.22 -3.05 22.66
CA LYS A 229 5.41 -1.69 23.19
C LYS A 229 6.85 -1.44 23.66
N THR A 230 7.48 -2.44 24.27
CA THR A 230 8.82 -2.31 24.85
C THR A 230 9.94 -2.44 23.83
N TYR A 231 9.78 -3.31 22.83
CA TYR A 231 10.86 -3.61 21.86
C TYR A 231 10.52 -3.22 20.42
N GLY A 232 9.35 -2.64 20.16
CA GLY A 232 8.95 -2.20 18.82
C GLY A 232 8.82 -3.34 17.80
N ILE A 233 8.63 -4.58 18.26
CA ILE A 233 8.54 -5.75 17.39
C ILE A 233 7.12 -5.95 16.86
N GLY A 234 6.99 -6.53 15.66
CA GLY A 234 5.69 -6.84 15.06
C GLY A 234 4.88 -7.87 15.87
N THR A 235 3.54 -7.81 15.73
CA THR A 235 2.56 -8.64 16.45
C THR A 235 2.84 -10.14 16.32
N SER A 236 3.12 -10.61 15.11
CA SER A 236 3.44 -12.02 14.85
C SER A 236 4.75 -12.46 15.52
N ARG A 237 5.75 -11.57 15.62
CA ARG A 237 7.03 -11.85 16.29
C ARG A 237 6.85 -11.91 17.80
N ALA A 238 6.08 -10.98 18.37
CA ALA A 238 5.75 -10.96 19.80
C ALA A 238 4.95 -12.19 20.25
N ALA A 239 3.99 -12.64 19.43
CA ALA A 239 3.25 -13.86 19.72
C ALA A 239 4.16 -15.10 19.74
N ARG A 240 5.07 -15.23 18.76
CA ARG A 240 6.04 -16.34 18.73
C ARG A 240 6.99 -16.33 19.94
N ILE A 241 7.51 -15.15 20.31
CA ILE A 241 8.41 -15.01 21.47
C ILE A 241 7.69 -15.38 22.77
N ARG A 242 6.44 -14.94 22.96
CA ARG A 242 5.64 -15.30 24.14
C ARG A 242 5.44 -16.81 24.25
N GLU A 243 5.06 -17.45 23.14
CA GLU A 243 4.84 -18.91 23.14
C GLU A 243 6.16 -19.68 23.34
N ALA A 244 7.26 -19.22 22.76
CA ALA A 244 8.58 -19.81 22.99
C ALA A 244 9.04 -19.67 24.45
N ALA A 245 8.79 -18.52 25.08
CA ALA A 245 9.08 -18.31 26.49
C ALA A 245 8.29 -19.24 27.44
N LYS A 246 7.07 -19.64 27.04
CA LYS A 246 6.20 -20.57 27.78
C LYS A 246 6.54 -22.05 27.54
N THR A 247 7.03 -22.40 26.35
CA THR A 247 7.15 -23.81 25.92
C THR A 247 8.53 -24.40 26.19
N GLN A 248 9.59 -23.60 26.17
CA GLN A 248 10.94 -24.10 26.44
C GLN A 248 11.28 -23.97 27.93
N PRO A 249 11.74 -25.04 28.60
CA PRO A 249 12.34 -24.92 29.92
C PRO A 249 13.56 -23.99 29.87
N ALA A 250 13.90 -23.37 30.99
CA ALA A 250 15.11 -22.55 31.11
C ALA A 250 16.31 -23.33 30.58
N PRO A 251 17.25 -22.71 29.83
CA PRO A 251 18.53 -23.36 29.62
C PRO A 251 19.09 -23.70 31.01
N GLU A 252 19.46 -24.97 31.20
CA GLU A 252 20.24 -25.35 32.38
C GLU A 252 21.40 -24.36 32.50
N PRO A 253 21.71 -23.89 33.72
CA PRO A 253 22.87 -23.03 33.91
C PRO A 253 24.06 -23.77 33.31
N GLN A 254 24.63 -23.20 32.25
CA GLN A 254 25.88 -23.70 31.70
C GLN A 254 26.85 -23.71 32.88
N ASN A 255 27.22 -24.93 33.26
CA ASN A 255 28.13 -25.19 34.34
C ASN A 255 29.46 -24.54 33.94
N VAL A 256 29.72 -23.36 34.48
CA VAL A 256 30.99 -22.63 34.38
C VAL A 256 32.16 -23.38 35.06
N ALA A 257 31.97 -24.65 35.45
CA ALA A 257 32.99 -25.51 36.01
C ALA A 257 33.87 -26.25 34.99
N GLU A 258 33.60 -26.18 33.67
CA GLU A 258 34.46 -26.80 32.65
C GLU A 258 35.39 -25.79 31.95
N LEU A 259 35.86 -24.78 32.69
CA LEU A 259 36.96 -23.90 32.29
C LEU A 259 38.16 -23.95 33.26
N ALA A 260 38.28 -25.01 34.06
CA ALA A 260 39.34 -25.18 35.04
C ALA A 260 40.20 -26.46 34.87
N LEU A 261 40.04 -27.24 33.79
CA LEU A 261 40.82 -28.49 33.59
C LEU A 261 41.50 -28.64 32.22
N ALA A 262 41.68 -27.57 31.44
CA ALA A 262 42.46 -27.60 30.19
C ALA A 262 43.42 -26.41 30.05
N GLY A 263 43.97 -25.94 31.18
CA GLY A 263 45.00 -24.90 31.27
C GLY A 263 46.33 -25.42 31.82
N GLY A 264 46.73 -26.62 31.39
CA GLY A 264 48.04 -27.18 31.68
C GLY A 264 48.60 -27.83 30.43
N GLU A 265 49.86 -27.52 30.13
CA GLU A 265 50.77 -28.05 29.10
C GLU A 265 50.93 -27.18 27.85
N GLY A 266 52.07 -26.47 27.83
CA GLY A 266 52.57 -25.59 26.78
C GLY A 266 53.66 -24.68 27.32
#